data_AF-A0A4Y2SWW0-F1
#
_entry.id   AF-A0A4Y2SWW0-F1
#
_cell.length_a   1.000
_cell.length_b   1.000
_cell.length_c   1.000
_cell.angle_alpha   90.00
_cell.angle_beta   90.00
_cell.angle_gamma   90.00
#
_symmetry.space_group_name_H-M   'P 1'
#
loop_
_entity.id
_entity.type
_entity.pdbx_description
1 polymer ?
#
loop_
_entity_poly.entity_id
_entity_poly.type
_entity_poly.pdbx_seq_one_letter_code
_entity_poly.pdbx_strand_id
1 'polypeptide(L)'
;MAYRTAPLENGFSPSELLIGKRINSTLPVSKTQLQPYSVTKKVLEPKEEIRIEGQKTNYDKHHGVINLDEFDPGRNVWITDRMVTGKVLQKTPYPRSCLVQSGKRVYRRNRKHLINSPDFQPVPEAEDDFDVS
;
A
#
# COMPACT_ATOMS: atom_id res chain seq x y z
N MET A 1 -11.26 -16.57 19.57
CA MET A 1 -10.62 -16.24 20.87
C MET A 1 -9.09 -16.40 20.85
N ALA A 2 -8.51 -17.40 20.16
CA ALA A 2 -7.07 -17.68 20.18
C ALA A 2 -6.15 -16.50 19.80
N TYR A 3 -6.49 -15.73 18.75
CA TYR A 3 -5.64 -14.61 18.30
C TYR A 3 -5.45 -13.52 19.38
N ARG A 4 -6.45 -13.31 20.25
CA ARG A 4 -6.42 -12.24 21.26
C ARG A 4 -5.46 -12.51 22.41
N THR A 5 -5.20 -13.78 22.70
CA THR A 5 -4.41 -14.26 23.84
C THR A 5 -3.08 -14.87 23.45
N ALA A 6 -2.89 -15.18 22.16
CA ALA A 6 -1.63 -15.70 21.66
C ALA A 6 -0.56 -14.59 21.65
N PRO A 7 0.64 -14.85 22.21
CA PRO A 7 1.73 -13.90 22.13
C PRO A 7 2.22 -13.75 20.67
N LEU A 8 2.49 -12.52 20.26
CA LEU A 8 3.17 -12.22 19.01
C LEU A 8 4.68 -12.44 19.17
N GLU A 9 5.45 -12.28 18.08
CA GLU A 9 6.92 -12.37 18.10
C GLU A 9 7.58 -11.38 19.08
N ASN A 10 6.89 -10.28 19.41
CA ASN A 10 7.34 -9.31 20.40
C ASN A 10 7.18 -9.79 21.86
N GLY A 11 6.50 -10.93 22.08
CA GLY A 11 6.25 -11.56 23.39
C GLY A 11 4.92 -11.16 24.06
N PHE A 12 4.15 -10.26 23.45
CA PHE A 12 2.87 -9.77 23.98
C PHE A 12 1.71 -10.18 23.08
N SER A 13 0.56 -10.47 23.69
CA SER A 13 -0.67 -10.71 22.95
C SER A 13 -1.34 -9.39 22.54
N PRO A 14 -2.18 -9.38 21.49
CA PRO A 14 -2.90 -8.18 21.08
C PRO A 14 -3.73 -7.53 22.20
N SER A 15 -4.30 -8.34 23.11
CA SER A 15 -5.08 -7.81 24.24
C SER A 15 -4.20 -7.18 25.31
N GLU A 16 -2.99 -7.72 25.54
CA GLU A 16 -2.02 -7.12 26.47
C GLU A 16 -1.53 -5.77 25.95
N LEU A 17 -1.29 -5.63 24.65
CA LEU A 17 -0.90 -4.36 24.05
C LEU A 17 -1.99 -3.30 24.14
N LEU A 18 -3.26 -3.71 24.05
CA LEU A 18 -4.40 -2.81 24.09
C LEU A 18 -4.80 -2.41 25.53
N ILE A 19 -4.77 -3.35 26.47
CA ILE A 19 -5.37 -3.19 27.82
C ILE A 19 -4.31 -3.15 28.92
N GLY A 20 -3.05 -3.52 28.63
CA GLY A 20 -1.99 -3.59 29.62
C GLY A 20 -2.17 -4.73 30.63
N LYS A 21 -2.89 -5.80 30.26
CA LYS A 21 -3.07 -7.01 31.09
C LYS A 21 -3.51 -8.21 30.26
N ARG A 22 -3.32 -9.43 30.79
CA ARG A 22 -3.94 -10.63 30.21
C ARG A 22 -5.43 -10.67 30.53
N ILE A 23 -6.22 -11.11 29.55
CA ILE A 23 -7.66 -11.32 29.71
C ILE A 23 -7.95 -12.71 30.29
N ASN A 24 -9.07 -12.82 31.02
CA ASN A 24 -9.58 -14.12 31.48
C ASN A 24 -10.02 -14.94 30.27
N SER A 25 -9.30 -16.03 29.99
CA SER A 25 -9.57 -16.92 28.85
C SER A 25 -10.02 -18.31 29.35
N THR A 26 -10.44 -19.18 28.43
CA THR A 26 -10.83 -20.56 28.75
C THR A 26 -9.69 -21.37 29.36
N LEU A 27 -8.44 -21.04 29.03
CA LEU A 27 -7.28 -21.67 29.62
C LEU A 27 -7.01 -21.07 31.01
N PRO A 28 -6.69 -21.91 32.02
CA PRO A 28 -6.35 -21.42 33.35
C PRO A 28 -5.05 -20.62 33.29
N VAL A 29 -5.11 -19.38 33.77
CA VAL A 29 -3.98 -18.46 33.86
C VAL A 29 -3.79 -18.05 35.32
N SER A 30 -2.55 -17.90 35.77
CA SER A 30 -2.25 -17.45 37.13
C SER A 30 -2.88 -16.09 37.41
N LYS A 31 -3.45 -15.91 38.61
CA LYS A 31 -4.04 -14.63 39.08
C LYS A 31 -3.05 -13.47 39.07
N THR A 32 -1.75 -13.76 39.18
CA THR A 32 -0.68 -12.75 39.11
C THR A 32 -0.51 -12.18 37.71
N GLN A 33 -0.79 -12.96 36.65
CA GLN A 33 -0.67 -12.51 35.26
C GLN A 33 -1.90 -11.73 34.77
N LEU A 34 -2.99 -11.74 35.54
CA LEU A 34 -4.20 -10.94 35.30
C LEU A 34 -4.09 -9.51 35.84
N GLN A 35 -3.05 -9.23 36.63
CA GLN A 35 -2.80 -7.90 37.16
C GLN A 35 -2.34 -6.96 36.04
N PRO A 36 -2.80 -5.70 36.04
CA PRO A 36 -2.36 -4.72 35.07
C PRO A 36 -0.87 -4.42 35.22
N TYR A 37 -0.18 -4.31 34.10
CA TYR A 37 1.22 -3.92 34.01
C TYR A 37 1.43 -2.95 32.85
N SER A 38 2.42 -2.07 32.99
CA SER A 38 2.78 -1.14 31.92
C SER A 38 3.65 -1.85 30.88
N VAL A 39 3.17 -1.92 29.64
CA VAL A 39 4.01 -2.34 28.51
C VAL A 39 4.97 -1.19 28.16
N THR A 40 6.26 -1.38 28.42
CA THR A 40 7.27 -0.36 28.12
C THR A 40 7.51 -0.25 26.61
N LYS A 41 7.02 0.83 26.00
CA LYS A 41 7.19 1.10 24.56
C LYS A 41 8.65 1.00 24.09
N LYS A 42 9.60 1.50 24.89
CA LYS A 42 11.05 1.44 24.59
C LYS A 42 11.58 0.02 24.32
N VAL A 43 10.95 -1.01 24.90
CA VAL A 43 11.35 -2.41 24.70
C VAL A 43 10.62 -3.04 23.52
N LEU A 44 9.42 -2.54 23.21
CA LEU A 44 8.53 -3.08 22.18
C LEU A 44 8.83 -2.52 20.79
N GLU A 45 9.05 -1.21 20.69
CA GLU A 45 9.36 -0.51 19.44
C GLU A 45 10.48 -1.17 18.63
N PRO A 46 11.68 -1.46 19.19
CA PRO A 46 12.75 -2.06 18.38
C PRO A 46 12.40 -3.46 17.87
N LYS A 47 11.64 -4.25 18.65
CA LYS A 47 11.21 -5.60 18.22
C LYS A 47 10.17 -5.51 17.09
N GLU A 48 9.25 -4.56 17.20
CA GLU A 48 8.25 -4.31 16.16
C GLU A 48 8.88 -3.77 14.88
N GLU A 49 9.85 -2.87 14.97
CA GLU A 49 10.58 -2.35 13.81
C GLU A 49 11.27 -3.47 13.02
N ILE A 50 12.02 -4.34 13.72
CA ILE A 50 12.67 -5.50 13.12
C ILE A 50 11.63 -6.43 12.46
N ARG A 51 10.51 -6.69 13.14
CA ARG A 51 9.41 -7.51 12.61
C ARG A 51 8.82 -6.90 11.34
N ILE A 52 8.51 -5.60 11.36
CA ILE A 52 7.90 -4.88 10.24
C ILE A 52 8.87 -4.85 9.05
N GLU A 53 10.15 -4.58 9.28
CA GLU A 53 11.19 -4.59 8.24
C GLU A 53 11.39 -5.98 7.65
N GLY A 54 11.43 -7.02 8.50
CA GLY A 54 11.49 -8.42 8.07
C GLY A 54 10.29 -8.81 7.20
N GLN A 55 9.08 -8.44 7.62
CA GLN A 55 7.86 -8.69 6.85
C GLN A 55 7.87 -7.95 5.51
N LYS A 56 8.29 -6.69 5.51
CA LYS A 56 8.42 -5.88 4.29
C LYS A 56 9.41 -6.52 3.32
N THR A 57 10.62 -6.83 3.77
CA THR A 57 11.66 -7.41 2.92
C THR A 57 11.27 -8.79 2.40
N ASN A 58 10.61 -9.63 3.21
CA ASN A 58 10.14 -10.93 2.76
C ASN A 58 9.03 -10.81 1.70
N TYR A 59 8.09 -9.89 1.91
CA TYR A 59 7.06 -9.57 0.94
C TYR A 59 7.67 -9.04 -0.38
N ASP A 60 8.59 -8.09 -0.27
CA ASP A 60 9.25 -7.47 -1.43
C ASP A 60 10.05 -8.51 -2.23
N LYS A 61 10.75 -9.42 -1.56
CA LYS A 61 11.45 -10.56 -2.19
C LYS A 61 10.49 -11.53 -2.87
N HIS A 62 9.45 -11.96 -2.16
CA HIS A 62 8.50 -12.95 -2.67
C HIS A 62 7.71 -12.44 -3.88
N HIS A 63 7.37 -11.15 -3.89
CA HIS A 63 6.62 -10.53 -4.98
C HIS A 63 7.49 -9.79 -6.00
N GLY A 64 8.82 -9.89 -5.89
CA GLY A 64 9.74 -9.20 -6.80
C GLY A 64 9.44 -7.70 -6.91
N VAL A 65 9.18 -7.04 -5.78
CA VAL A 65 8.81 -5.63 -5.76
C VAL A 65 10.01 -4.80 -6.23
N ILE A 66 9.85 -4.17 -7.40
CA ILE A 66 10.85 -3.29 -8.00
C ILE A 66 10.35 -1.85 -7.89
N ASN A 67 11.26 -0.94 -7.52
CA ASN A 67 11.01 0.49 -7.63
C ASN A 67 11.02 0.86 -9.12
N LEU A 68 9.85 1.16 -9.66
CA LEU A 68 9.70 1.56 -11.06
C LEU A 68 10.27 2.97 -11.28
N ASP A 69 11.04 3.13 -12.36
CA ASP A 69 11.59 4.44 -12.75
C ASP A 69 10.50 5.49 -12.86
N GLU A 70 10.71 6.65 -12.25
CA GLU A 70 9.77 7.73 -12.32
C GLU A 70 9.66 8.28 -13.76
N PHE A 71 8.45 8.66 -14.18
CA PHE A 71 8.28 9.32 -15.47
C PHE A 71 8.51 10.82 -15.36
N ASP A 72 9.28 11.34 -16.31
CA ASP A 72 9.40 12.78 -16.50
C ASP A 72 8.08 13.36 -17.05
N PRO A 73 7.69 14.57 -16.61
CA PRO A 73 6.63 15.32 -17.24
C PRO A 73 6.83 15.39 -18.75
N GLY A 74 5.79 15.07 -19.50
CA GLY A 74 5.76 15.19 -20.95
C GLY A 74 6.05 13.91 -21.74
N ARG A 75 6.36 12.78 -21.09
CA ARG A 75 6.51 11.49 -21.79
C ARG A 75 5.16 10.88 -22.18
N ASN A 76 5.14 10.21 -23.34
CA ASN A 76 4.00 9.41 -23.78
C ASN A 76 4.00 8.04 -23.08
N VAL A 77 2.85 7.69 -22.53
CA VAL A 77 2.63 6.48 -21.76
C VAL A 77 1.36 5.78 -22.23
N TRP A 78 1.43 4.46 -22.31
CA TRP A 78 0.27 3.61 -22.47
C TRP A 78 -0.35 3.32 -21.10
N ILE A 79 -1.63 3.64 -20.93
CA ILE A 79 -2.38 3.37 -19.72
C ILE A 79 -3.01 1.97 -19.85
N THR A 80 -2.46 0.98 -19.14
CA THR A 80 -2.88 -0.42 -19.28
C THR A 80 -4.31 -0.68 -18.83
N ASP A 81 -4.77 -0.01 -17.77
CA ASP A 81 -6.10 -0.25 -17.20
C ASP A 81 -7.24 0.29 -18.07
N ARG A 82 -6.96 1.28 -18.92
CA ARG A 82 -7.92 1.84 -19.88
C ARG A 82 -7.67 1.44 -21.32
N MET A 83 -6.49 0.89 -21.61
CA MET A 83 -6.03 0.64 -22.97
C MET A 83 -6.05 1.92 -23.82
N VAL A 84 -5.59 3.04 -23.24
CA VAL A 84 -5.53 4.34 -23.93
C VAL A 84 -4.15 4.95 -23.74
N THR A 85 -3.66 5.64 -24.76
CA THR A 85 -2.43 6.44 -24.71
C THR A 85 -2.67 7.78 -24.03
N GLY A 86 -1.70 8.24 -23.24
CA GLY A 86 -1.71 9.57 -22.69
C GLY A 86 -0.30 10.13 -22.48
N LYS A 87 -0.23 11.39 -22.09
CA LYS A 87 0.99 12.11 -21.77
C LYS A 87 1.06 12.36 -20.27
N VAL A 88 2.19 12.05 -19.64
CA VAL A 88 2.38 12.34 -18.22
C VAL A 88 2.41 13.85 -18.02
N LEU A 89 1.51 14.37 -17.20
CA LEU A 89 1.47 15.80 -16.86
C LEU A 89 2.42 16.11 -15.72
N GLN A 90 2.21 15.46 -14.57
CA GLN A 90 2.98 15.73 -13.37
C GLN A 90 2.97 14.55 -12.41
N LYS A 91 3.99 14.53 -11.55
CA LYS A 91 4.04 13.66 -10.37
C LYS A 91 3.12 14.24 -9.30
N THR A 92 2.49 13.36 -8.53
CA THR A 92 1.77 13.79 -7.33
C THR A 92 2.70 13.70 -6.11
N PRO A 93 2.37 14.31 -4.96
CA PRO A 93 3.14 14.14 -3.72
C PRO A 93 3.22 12.69 -3.24
N TYR A 94 2.40 11.80 -3.82
CA TYR A 94 2.36 10.38 -3.49
C TYR A 94 3.22 9.59 -4.49
N PRO A 95 4.18 8.78 -4.01
CA PRO A 95 5.28 8.23 -4.83
C PRO A 95 4.81 7.28 -5.95
N ARG A 96 3.63 6.66 -5.81
CA ARG A 96 3.11 5.69 -6.80
C ARG A 96 2.06 6.28 -7.73
N SER A 97 1.74 7.57 -7.63
CA SER A 97 0.62 8.20 -8.32
C SER A 97 1.09 9.29 -9.27
N CYS A 98 0.66 9.20 -10.53
CA CYS A 98 0.97 10.14 -11.61
C CYS A 98 -0.32 10.68 -12.22
N LEU A 99 -0.28 11.93 -12.71
CA LEU A 99 -1.33 12.49 -13.53
C LEU A 99 -0.97 12.33 -15.00
N VAL A 100 -1.90 11.79 -15.77
CA VAL A 100 -1.74 11.51 -17.20
C VAL A 100 -2.91 12.12 -17.95
N GLN A 101 -2.62 12.92 -18.96
CA GLN A 101 -3.62 13.48 -19.86
C GLN A 101 -3.80 12.55 -21.06
N SER A 102 -5.04 12.24 -21.39
CA SER A 102 -5.39 11.55 -22.63
C SER A 102 -6.55 12.30 -23.27
N GLY A 103 -6.32 12.81 -24.47
CA GLY A 103 -7.25 13.74 -25.14
C GLY A 103 -7.63 14.93 -24.23
N LYS A 104 -8.92 15.12 -24.02
CA LYS A 104 -9.49 16.20 -23.18
C LYS A 104 -9.57 15.83 -21.69
N ARG A 105 -9.21 14.61 -21.29
CA ARG A 105 -9.38 14.10 -19.92
C ARG A 105 -8.05 13.91 -19.20
N VAL A 106 -8.06 14.10 -17.88
CA VAL A 106 -6.90 13.87 -17.00
C VAL A 106 -7.21 12.74 -16.04
N TYR A 107 -6.30 11.79 -15.95
CA TYR A 107 -6.41 10.62 -15.09
C TYR A 107 -5.32 10.60 -14.03
N ARG A 108 -5.71 10.20 -12.83
CA ARG A 108 -4.77 9.82 -11.77
C ARG A 108 -4.56 8.31 -11.85
N ARG A 109 -3.33 7.89 -12.16
CA ARG A 109 -2.98 6.48 -12.36
C ARG A 109 -1.76 6.07 -11.57
N ASN A 110 -1.71 4.79 -11.22
CA ASN A 110 -0.54 4.22 -10.56
C ASN A 110 0.58 4.03 -11.59
N ARG A 111 1.83 4.28 -11.19
CA ARG A 111 3.02 4.07 -12.03
C ARG A 111 3.08 2.68 -12.66
N LYS A 112 2.59 1.64 -11.98
CA LYS A 112 2.55 0.26 -12.48
C LYS A 112 1.61 0.04 -13.67
N HIS A 113 0.65 0.94 -13.89
CA HIS A 113 -0.29 0.88 -15.03
C HIS A 113 0.17 1.73 -16.22
N LEU A 114 1.34 2.35 -16.12
CA LEU A 114 1.85 3.27 -17.13
C LEU A 114 3.10 2.65 -17.75
N ILE A 115 3.04 2.34 -19.05
CA ILE A 115 4.14 1.76 -19.82
C ILE A 115 4.67 2.82 -20.78
N ASN A 116 6.00 2.97 -20.87
CA ASN A 116 6.61 3.86 -21.87
C ASN A 116 6.19 3.43 -23.27
N SER A 117 5.63 4.36 -24.03
CA SER A 117 5.25 4.10 -25.41
C SER A 117 5.61 5.33 -26.24
N PRO A 118 6.87 5.44 -26.69
CA PRO A 118 7.35 6.60 -27.45
C PRO A 118 6.72 6.71 -28.84
N ASP A 119 6.29 5.58 -29.42
CA ASP A 119 5.82 5.50 -30.80
C ASP A 119 4.33 5.78 -30.97
N PHE A 120 3.57 5.94 -29.87
CA PHE A 120 2.13 6.13 -29.93
C PHE A 120 1.74 7.59 -29.83
N GLN A 121 1.16 8.11 -30.91
CA GLN A 121 0.43 9.37 -30.92
C GLN A 121 -0.99 9.12 -30.39
N PRO A 122 -1.57 10.04 -29.61
CA PRO A 122 -2.95 9.92 -29.18
C PRO A 122 -3.84 9.87 -30.41
N VAL A 123 -4.57 8.77 -30.59
CA VAL A 123 -5.68 8.71 -31.55
C VAL A 123 -6.70 9.73 -31.06
N PRO A 124 -7.06 10.76 -31.85
CA PRO A 124 -8.14 11.66 -31.47
C PRO A 124 -9.40 10.82 -31.29
N GLU A 125 -10.02 10.89 -30.10
CA GLU A 125 -11.33 10.29 -29.86
C GLU A 125 -12.27 10.80 -30.96
N ALA A 126 -12.82 9.88 -31.77
CA ALA A 126 -13.85 10.22 -32.73
C ALA A 126 -15.01 10.87 -31.97
N GLU A 127 -15.46 12.02 -32.46
CA GLU A 127 -16.63 12.69 -31.93
C GLU A 127 -17.82 11.77 -32.16
N ASP A 128 -18.31 11.10 -31.11
CA ASP A 128 -19.62 10.49 -31.12
C ASP A 128 -20.64 11.65 -31.17
N ASP A 129 -20.92 12.11 -32.40
CA ASP A 129 -22.06 12.96 -32.73
C ASP A 129 -23.35 12.18 -32.40
N PHE A 130 -23.79 12.27 -31.14
CA PHE A 130 -25.17 11.99 -30.81
C PHE A 130 -26.02 13.19 -31.23
N ASP A 131 -26.33 13.25 -32.53
CA ASP A 131 -27.43 14.04 -33.05
C ASP A 131 -28.74 13.32 -32.66
N VAL A 132 -29.48 13.91 -31.71
CA VAL A 132 -30.87 13.54 -31.44
C VAL A 132 -31.73 14.72 -31.85
N SER A 133 -32.29 14.57 -33.06
CA SER A 133 -33.46 15.32 -33.54
C SER A 133 -34.73 14.95 -32.78
#